data_AF-A0A7W0JKN6-F1
#
_entry.id   AF-A0A7W0JKN6-F1
#
_cell.length_a   1.000
_cell.length_b   1.000
_cell.length_c   1.000
_cell.angle_alpha   90.00
_cell.angle_beta   90.00
_cell.angle_gamma   90.00
#
_symmetry.space_group_name_H-M   'P 1'
#
loop_
_entity.id
_entity.type
_entity.pdbx_description
1 polymer ?
#
loop_
_entity_poly.entity_id
_entity_poly.type
_entity_poly.pdbx_seq_one_letter_code
_entity_poly.pdbx_strand_id
1 'polypeptide(L)' 'MPALEPGKLRNVAVVGHRGTGKTSLVEALLFQAGELNRLGTIEGGSTVGDWDDDEQKRRMSISLALTHLDW' A
#
# COMPACT_ATOMS: atom_id res chain seq x y z
N MET A 1 -13.34 12.53 -11.57
CA MET A 1 -13.91 11.43 -10.79
C MET A 1 -15.38 11.76 -10.52
N PRO A 2 -16.33 10.85 -10.77
CA PRO A 2 -17.71 11.05 -10.35
C PRO A 2 -17.75 11.27 -8.83
N ALA A 3 -18.72 12.03 -8.33
CA ALA A 3 -18.92 12.15 -6.91
C ALA A 3 -19.20 10.76 -6.32
N LEU A 4 -18.31 10.29 -5.47
CA LEU A 4 -18.50 9.03 -4.76
C LEU A 4 -19.48 9.29 -3.61
N GLU A 5 -20.53 8.46 -3.53
CA GLU A 5 -21.47 8.49 -2.42
C GLU A 5 -20.70 8.30 -1.10
N PRO A 6 -20.75 9.23 -0.13
CA PRO A 6 -19.93 9.15 1.09
C PRO A 6 -20.09 7.83 1.85
N GLY A 7 -21.28 7.23 1.83
CA GLY A 7 -21.55 5.93 2.46
C GLY A 7 -20.82 4.74 1.82
N LYS A 8 -20.27 4.89 0.61
CA LYS A 8 -19.47 3.88 -0.11
C LYS A 8 -17.97 4.08 0.07
N LEU A 9 -17.52 5.23 0.57
CA LEU A 9 -16.09 5.49 0.83
C LEU A 9 -15.63 4.80 2.12
N ARG A 10 -14.42 4.24 2.10
CA ARG A 10 -13.78 3.65 3.28
C ARG A 10 -12.36 4.22 3.42
N ASN A 11 -12.12 4.91 4.52
CA ASN A 11 -10.80 5.36 4.91
C ASN A 11 -10.24 4.37 5.94
N VAL A 12 -9.16 3.68 5.59
CA VAL A 12 -8.57 2.62 6.42
C VAL A 12 -7.09 2.94 6.65
N ALA A 13 -6.64 2.86 7.90
CA ALA A 13 -5.23 2.90 8.25
C ALA A 13 -4.74 1.49 8.58
N VAL A 14 -3.69 1.03 7.89
CA VAL A 14 -3.06 -0.27 8.15
C VAL A 14 -1.87 -0.08 9.07
N VAL A 15 -2.03 -0.44 10.35
CA VAL A 15 -1.03 -0.25 11.41
C VAL A 15 -0.70 -1.57 12.10
N GLY A 16 0.43 -1.60 12.81
CA GLY A 16 0.96 -2.83 13.41
C GLY A 16 2.48 -2.85 13.47
N HIS A 17 3.03 -3.82 14.20
CA HIS A 17 4.47 -3.91 14.46
C HIS A 17 5.30 -4.16 13.18
N ARG A 18 6.61 -3.95 13.24
CA ARG A 18 7.50 -4.27 12.11
C ARG A 18 7.40 -5.75 11.77
N GLY A 19 7.37 -6.07 10.47
CA GLY A 19 7.33 -7.47 9.99
C GLY A 19 5.96 -8.15 10.05
N THR A 20 4.89 -7.49 10.51
CA THR A 20 3.54 -8.10 10.55
C THR A 20 2.82 -8.11 9.19
N GLY A 21 3.49 -7.77 8.09
CA GLY A 21 2.94 -7.86 6.74
C GLY A 21 2.11 -6.66 6.26
N LYS A 22 2.16 -5.50 6.93
CA LYS A 22 1.37 -4.31 6.57
C LYS A 22 1.56 -3.85 5.12
N THR A 23 2.81 -3.62 4.71
CA THR A 23 3.13 -3.17 3.35
C THR A 23 2.71 -4.22 2.33
N SER A 24 3.03 -5.49 2.58
CA SER A 24 2.64 -6.59 1.70
C SER A 24 1.11 -6.72 1.55
N LEU A 25 0.35 -6.46 2.63
CA LEU A 25 -1.11 -6.45 2.57
C LEU A 25 -1.63 -5.30 1.71
N VAL A 26 -1.12 -4.07 1.91
CA VAL A 26 -1.52 -2.91 1.10
C VAL A 26 -1.18 -3.14 -0.38
N GLU A 27 0.01 -3.66 -0.67
CA GLU A 27 0.45 -4.01 -2.02
C GLU A 27 -0.48 -5.06 -2.66
N ALA A 28 -0.86 -6.09 -1.91
CA ALA A 28 -1.77 -7.12 -2.38
C ALA A 28 -3.19 -6.60 -2.64
N LEU A 29 -3.68 -5.65 -1.82
CA LEU A 29 -4.96 -4.99 -2.04
C LEU A 29 -4.96 -4.19 -3.34
N LEU A 30 -3.91 -3.40 -3.59
CA LEU A 30 -3.77 -2.63 -4.82
C LEU A 30 -3.67 -3.54 -6.06
N PHE A 31 -2.91 -4.62 -5.96
CA PHE A 31 -2.83 -5.61 -7.05
C PHE A 31 -4.17 -6.30 -7.31
N GLN A 32 -4.89 -6.73 -6.26
CA GLN A 32 -6.20 -7.36 -6.41
C GLN A 32 -7.27 -6.43 -6.98
N ALA A 33 -7.23 -5.15 -6.63
CA ALA A 33 -8.11 -4.12 -7.19
C ALA A 33 -7.78 -3.77 -8.66
N GLY A 34 -6.67 -4.29 -9.21
CA GLY A 34 -6.22 -3.98 -10.57
C GLY A 34 -5.50 -2.63 -10.71
N GLU A 35 -5.23 -1.94 -9.60
CA GLU A 35 -4.44 -0.70 -9.58
C GLU A 35 -2.98 -0.94 -9.95
N LEU A 36 -2.47 -2.17 -9.72
CA LEU A 36 -1.13 -2.58 -10.09
C LEU A 36 -1.17 -3.75 -11.07
N ASN A 37 -0.31 -3.68 -12.09
CA ASN A 37 -0.16 -4.73 -13.10
C ASN A 37 0.72 -5.90 -12.62
N ARG A 38 1.43 -5.72 -11.50
CA ARG A 38 2.28 -6.74 -10.86
C ARG A 38 2.22 -6.57 -9.35
N LEU A 39 2.38 -7.67 -8.63
CA LEU A 39 2.51 -7.64 -7.17
C LEU A 39 3.94 -7.24 -6.80
N GLY A 40 4.13 -6.06 -6.21
CA GLY A 40 5.42 -5.62 -5.67
C GLY A 40 5.86 -6.42 -4.45
N THR A 41 7.16 -6.38 -4.17
CA THR A 41 7.78 -7.04 -3.01
C THR A 41 8.73 -6.10 -2.28
N ILE A 42 8.85 -6.28 -0.97
CA ILE A 42 9.76 -5.50 -0.11
C ILE A 42 11.21 -5.84 -0.47
N GLU A 43 11.51 -7.13 -0.70
CA GLU A 43 12.84 -7.60 -1.08
C GLU A 43 13.30 -7.01 -2.40
N GLY A 44 12.37 -6.82 -3.34
CA GLY A 44 12.62 -6.21 -4.64
C GLY A 44 12.57 -4.68 -4.64
N GLY A 45 12.31 -4.03 -3.50
CA GLY A 45 12.18 -2.56 -3.41
C GLY A 45 11.12 -2.01 -4.36
N SER A 46 10.04 -2.77 -4.56
CA SER A 46 9.09 -2.53 -5.65
C SER A 46 7.66 -2.31 -5.18
N THR A 47 7.45 -2.22 -3.86
CA THR A 47 6.15 -1.85 -3.28
C THR A 47 5.87 -0.38 -3.54
N VAL A 48 4.59 -0.04 -3.69
CA VAL A 48 4.14 1.33 -3.93
C VAL A 48 4.33 2.21 -2.69
N GLY A 49 4.11 1.61 -1.51
CA GLY A 49 4.13 2.34 -0.24
C GLY A 49 5.53 2.71 0.24
N ASP A 50 6.56 1.93 -0.09
CA ASP A 50 7.94 2.12 0.39
C ASP A 50 8.82 2.68 -0.74
N TRP A 51 8.52 3.92 -1.17
CA TRP A 51 9.16 4.55 -2.33
C TRP A 51 10.47 5.28 -1.97
N ASP A 52 10.70 5.59 -0.70
CA ASP A 52 11.93 6.27 -0.27
C ASP A 52 13.11 5.30 -0.22
N ASP A 53 14.27 5.76 -0.66
CA ASP A 53 15.54 5.02 -0.66
C ASP A 53 15.86 4.40 0.72
N ASP A 54 15.60 5.13 1.81
CA ASP A 54 15.87 4.62 3.16
C ASP A 54 14.90 3.52 3.55
N GLU A 55 13.64 3.57 3.10
CA GLU A 55 12.65 2.51 3.33
C GLU A 55 13.05 1.22 2.62
N GLN A 56 13.50 1.33 1.36
CA GLN A 56 13.98 0.20 0.58
C GLN A 56 15.26 -0.40 1.17
N LYS A 57 16.24 0.43 1.53
CA LYS A 57 17.51 -0.02 2.15
C LYS A 57 17.26 -0.73 3.49
N ARG A 58 16.35 -0.21 4.31
CA ARG A 58 16.04 -0.75 5.64
C ARG A 58 14.96 -1.84 5.63
N ARG A 59 14.31 -2.06 4.48
CA ARG A 59 13.19 -2.98 4.28
C ARG A 59 12.10 -2.75 5.33
N MET A 60 11.72 -1.49 5.52
CA MET A 60 10.64 -1.09 6.42
C MET A 60 10.08 0.27 6.03
N SER A 61 8.76 0.41 6.14
CA SER A 61 8.11 1.71 6.02
C SER A 61 8.56 2.66 7.13
N ILE A 62 8.83 3.91 6.76
CA ILE A 62 9.21 5.01 7.64
C ILE A 62 8.13 6.09 7.56
N SER A 63 7.69 6.40 6.34
CA SER A 63 6.66 7.39 6.04
C SER A 63 5.28 6.75 5.96
N LEU A 64 4.24 7.55 6.17
CA LEU A 64 2.87 7.15 5.85
C LEU A 64 2.67 7.25 4.33
N ALA A 65 2.35 6.12 3.70
CA ALA A 65 1.92 6.09 2.31
C ALA A 65 0.39 6.21 2.20
N LEU A 66 -0.07 7.13 1.34
CA LEU A 66 -1.48 7.25 0.99
C LEU A 66 -1.71 6.53 -0.35
N THR A 67 -2.66 5.59 -0.35
CA THR A 67 -3.04 4.84 -1.54
C THR A 67 -4.56 4.85 -1.67
N HIS A 68 -5.05 4.69 -2.89
CA HIS A 68 -6.47 4.63 -3.24
C HIS A 68 -6.68 3.44 -4.17
N LEU A 69 -7.80 2.77 -4.03
CA LEU A 69 -8.25 1.70 -4.91
C LEU A 69 -9.76 1.70 -5.00
N ASP A 70 -10.28 1.27 -6.13
CA ASP A 70 -11.69 0.91 -6.28
C ASP A 70 -11.86 -0.62 -6.15
N TRP A 71 -12.97 -1.05 -5.55
CA TRP A 71 -13.27 -2.47 -5.32
C TRP A 71 -14.64 -2.85 -5.87
#